data_AF-A0A0Q5L9E4-F1
#
_entry.id   AF-A0A0Q5L9E4-F1
#
_cell.length_a   1.000
_cell.length_b   1.000
_cell.length_c   1.000
_cell.angle_alpha   90.00
_cell.angle_beta   90.00
_cell.angle_gamma   90.00
#
_symmetry.space_group_name_H-M   'P 1'
#
loop_
_entity.id
_entity.type
_entity.pdbx_description
1 polymer ?
#
loop_
_entity_poly.entity_id
_entity_poly.type
_entity_poly.pdbx_seq_one_letter_code
_entity_poly.pdbx_strand_id
1 'polypeptide(L)'
;MDSDDSTAPRTPEQDAAELALAIVSHATAITQEDDAALDASDENLREVVAGQTDQPLTERQQEVVTTLGTAGGALAAGLSHALADARGVDAAEVLGATARSVVAHARDGEALDDAVRDAADDELEARRGGASSPSDDDLEAADPRRGTLPAGEADRRDLHDAGDQGQRSSGSERQHGEGDSPR
;
A
#
# COMPACT_ATOMS: atom_id res chain seq x y z
N MET A 1 -3.40 2.77 37.11
CA MET A 1 -2.66 3.62 36.17
C MET A 1 -3.16 3.22 34.81
N ASP A 2 -4.00 4.09 34.26
CA ASP A 2 -4.51 4.04 32.91
C ASP A 2 -3.39 3.90 31.89
N SER A 3 -3.51 2.91 31.02
CA SER A 3 -2.95 2.99 29.68
C SER A 3 -4.10 2.63 28.75
N ASP A 4 -4.93 3.64 28.51
CA ASP A 4 -5.78 3.72 27.33
C ASP A 4 -4.84 3.83 26.11
N ASP A 5 -4.20 2.71 25.74
CA ASP A 5 -3.44 2.57 24.51
C ASP A 5 -4.35 1.97 23.44
N SER A 6 -5.47 2.66 23.21
CA SER A 6 -6.25 2.51 21.99
C SER A 6 -5.61 3.37 20.89
N THR A 7 -4.32 3.18 20.63
CA THR A 7 -3.77 3.60 19.34
C THR A 7 -4.38 2.64 18.34
N ALA A 8 -5.31 3.14 17.51
CA ALA A 8 -5.90 2.34 16.45
C ALA A 8 -4.77 1.65 15.66
N PRO A 9 -4.94 0.37 15.26
CA PRO A 9 -3.91 -0.32 14.50
C PRO A 9 -3.61 0.49 13.24
N ARG A 10 -2.32 0.72 12.98
CA ARG A 10 -1.87 1.49 11.82
C ARG A 10 -2.37 0.85 10.54
N THR A 11 -2.73 1.69 9.58
CA THR A 11 -3.12 1.19 8.26
C THR A 11 -1.88 0.74 7.48
N PRO A 12 -2.01 -0.22 6.55
CA PRO A 12 -0.90 -0.61 5.68
C PRO A 12 -0.26 0.56 4.93
N GLU A 13 -1.06 1.59 4.60
CA GLU A 13 -0.62 2.82 3.96
C GLU A 13 0.29 3.66 4.87
N GLN A 14 -0.02 3.75 6.17
CA GLN A 14 0.82 4.43 7.15
C GLN A 14 2.15 3.70 7.35
N ASP A 15 2.12 2.37 7.41
CA ASP A 15 3.32 1.55 7.51
C ASP A 15 4.21 1.68 6.26
N ALA A 16 3.60 1.65 5.07
CA ALA A 16 4.32 1.87 3.82
C ALA A 16 4.94 3.28 3.74
N ALA A 17 4.23 4.29 4.23
CA ALA A 17 4.74 5.66 4.27
C ALA A 17 5.92 5.82 5.22
N GLU A 18 5.87 5.21 6.40
CA GLU A 18 6.98 5.21 7.35
C GLU A 18 8.22 4.52 6.77
N LEU A 19 8.04 3.34 6.14
CA LEU A 19 9.13 2.65 5.46
C LEU A 19 9.71 3.48 4.31
N ALA A 20 8.86 4.13 3.52
CA ALA A 20 9.31 5.02 2.44
C ALA A 20 10.11 6.20 2.98
N LEU A 21 9.71 6.79 4.12
CA LEU A 21 10.45 7.88 4.77
C LEU A 21 11.81 7.41 5.31
N ALA A 22 11.90 6.20 5.87
CA ALA A 22 13.18 5.61 6.28
C ALA A 22 14.13 5.45 5.08
N ILE A 23 13.63 4.97 3.93
CA ILE A 23 14.41 4.86 2.69
C ILE A 23 14.85 6.24 2.18
N VAL A 24 13.99 7.25 2.22
CA VAL A 24 14.34 8.63 1.82
C VAL A 24 15.40 9.23 2.75
N SER A 25 15.32 8.95 4.05
CA SER A 25 16.35 9.32 5.03
C SER A 25 17.70 8.69 4.67
N HIS A 26 17.72 7.39 4.38
CA HIS A 26 18.93 6.68 3.96
C HIS A 26 19.50 7.24 2.64
N ALA A 27 18.65 7.49 1.64
CA ALA A 27 19.07 8.12 0.38
C ALA A 27 19.65 9.53 0.58
N THR A 28 19.12 10.27 1.56
CA THR A 28 19.60 11.60 1.94
C THR A 28 20.99 11.51 2.57
N ALA A 29 21.23 10.53 3.43
CA ALA A 29 22.54 10.26 4.01
C ALA A 29 23.58 9.87 2.94
N ILE A 30 23.20 9.02 1.97
CA ILE A 30 24.06 8.68 0.80
C ILE A 30 24.42 9.96 0.03
N THR A 31 23.42 10.79 -0.27
CA THR A 31 23.60 12.01 -1.08
C THR A 31 24.53 13.02 -0.40
N GLN A 32 24.55 13.04 0.94
CA GLN A 32 25.40 13.92 1.74
C GLN A 32 26.78 13.32 2.04
N GLU A 33 27.03 12.06 1.68
CA GLU A 33 28.24 11.32 2.03
C GLU A 33 28.50 11.34 3.56
N ASP A 34 27.43 11.26 4.36
CA ASP A 34 27.48 11.29 5.82
C ASP A 34 27.37 9.87 6.38
N ASP A 35 28.52 9.26 6.67
CA ASP A 35 28.62 7.90 7.22
C ASP A 35 27.88 7.75 8.56
N ALA A 36 27.88 8.78 9.41
CA ALA A 36 27.18 8.71 10.70
C ALA A 36 25.66 8.77 10.50
N ALA A 37 25.19 9.56 9.54
CA ALA A 37 23.79 9.56 9.15
C ALA A 37 23.37 8.24 8.47
N LEU A 38 24.28 7.60 7.72
CA LEU A 38 24.03 6.28 7.13
C LEU A 38 23.81 5.22 8.21
N ASP A 39 24.71 5.12 9.19
CA ASP A 39 24.57 4.19 10.31
C ASP A 39 23.25 4.41 11.09
N ALA A 40 22.91 5.68 11.35
CA ALA A 40 21.66 6.04 12.02
C ALA A 40 20.42 5.69 11.18
N SER A 41 20.49 5.86 9.86
CA SER A 41 19.40 5.52 8.95
C SER A 41 19.19 4.01 8.80
N ASP A 42 20.26 3.22 8.87
CA ASP A 42 20.19 1.75 8.88
C ASP A 42 19.48 1.25 10.14
N GLU A 43 19.83 1.82 11.29
CA GLU A 43 19.16 1.48 12.54
C GLU A 43 17.69 1.90 12.51
N ASN A 44 17.38 3.11 12.06
CA ASN A 44 16.01 3.58 11.90
C ASN A 44 15.18 2.64 11.01
N LEU A 45 15.76 2.16 9.90
CA LEU A 45 15.06 1.26 8.98
C LEU A 45 14.79 -0.12 9.62
N ARG A 46 15.70 -0.63 10.46
CA ARG A 46 15.45 -1.84 11.27
C ARG A 46 14.35 -1.62 12.30
N GLU A 47 14.37 -0.49 12.99
CA GLU A 47 13.36 -0.13 14.00
C GLU A 47 11.97 -0.02 13.37
N VAL A 48 11.86 0.67 12.22
CA VAL A 48 10.60 0.81 11.47
C VAL A 48 10.04 -0.55 11.07
N VAL A 49 10.86 -1.42 10.45
CA VAL A 49 10.40 -2.74 10.04
C VAL A 49 10.05 -3.62 11.24
N ALA A 50 10.83 -3.56 12.33
CA ALA A 50 10.53 -4.30 13.55
C ALA A 50 9.19 -3.84 14.18
N GLY A 51 8.89 -2.55 14.14
CA GLY A 51 7.62 -1.97 14.60
C GLY A 51 6.40 -2.31 13.74
N GLN A 52 6.61 -2.90 12.56
CA GLN A 52 5.56 -3.36 11.63
C GLN A 52 5.35 -4.88 11.69
N THR A 53 6.09 -5.58 12.55
CA THR A 53 6.01 -7.04 12.69
C THR A 53 5.52 -7.45 14.07
N ASP A 54 4.62 -8.44 14.12
CA ASP A 54 4.09 -8.98 15.38
C ASP A 54 5.14 -9.73 16.22
N GLN A 55 6.27 -10.09 15.62
CA GLN A 55 7.34 -10.87 16.23
C GLN A 55 8.68 -10.18 16.01
N PRO A 56 9.63 -10.30 16.97
CA PRO A 56 10.98 -9.76 16.79
C PRO A 56 11.66 -10.33 15.54
N LEU A 57 12.36 -9.46 14.80
CA LEU A 57 13.14 -9.86 13.63
C LEU A 57 14.30 -10.78 14.04
N THR A 58 14.42 -11.91 13.36
CA THR A 58 15.62 -12.77 13.44
C THR A 58 16.85 -12.04 12.90
N GLU A 59 18.05 -12.47 13.30
CA GLU A 59 19.32 -11.89 12.81
C GLU A 59 19.37 -11.86 11.28
N ARG A 60 19.00 -12.97 10.62
CA ARG A 60 18.96 -13.05 9.15
C ARG A 60 17.97 -12.07 8.53
N GLN A 61 16.83 -11.82 9.17
CA GLN A 61 15.86 -10.83 8.68
C GLN A 61 16.41 -9.41 8.81
N GLN A 62 17.12 -9.10 9.90
CA GLN A 62 17.76 -7.79 10.08
C GLN A 62 18.84 -7.52 9.01
N GLU A 63 19.63 -8.54 8.64
CA GLU A 63 20.60 -8.45 7.54
C GLU A 63 19.91 -8.19 6.19
N VAL A 64 18.81 -8.90 5.91
CA VAL A 64 18.02 -8.70 4.69
C VAL A 64 17.43 -7.30 4.64
N VAL A 65 16.86 -6.83 5.75
CA VAL A 65 16.28 -5.49 5.90
C VAL A 65 17.36 -4.42 5.65
N THR A 66 18.54 -4.58 6.24
CA THR A 66 19.68 -3.68 6.00
C THR A 66 20.06 -3.66 4.51
N THR A 67 20.20 -4.83 3.88
CA THR A 67 20.55 -4.94 2.46
C THR A 67 19.51 -4.27 1.55
N LEU A 68 18.22 -4.46 1.85
CA LEU A 68 17.12 -3.82 1.12
C LEU A 68 17.10 -2.31 1.33
N GLY A 69 17.39 -1.84 2.56
CA GLY A 69 17.55 -0.43 2.88
C GLY A 69 18.66 0.21 2.06
N THR A 70 19.85 -0.39 2.03
CA THR A 70 20.98 0.07 1.22
C THR A 70 20.63 0.12 -0.27
N ALA A 71 20.03 -0.95 -0.81
CA ALA A 71 19.66 -1.00 -2.22
C ALA A 71 18.57 0.04 -2.56
N GLY A 72 17.53 0.17 -1.73
CA GLY A 72 16.45 1.13 -1.90
C GLY A 72 16.94 2.57 -1.79
N GLY A 73 17.77 2.86 -0.80
CA GLY A 73 18.36 4.18 -0.61
C GLY A 73 19.30 4.57 -1.74
N ALA A 74 20.14 3.65 -2.23
CA ALA A 74 21.01 3.91 -3.37
C ALA A 74 20.22 4.16 -4.66
N LEU A 75 19.15 3.41 -4.90
CA LEU A 75 18.24 3.66 -6.03
C LEU A 75 17.55 5.02 -5.92
N ALA A 76 17.03 5.37 -4.74
CA ALA A 76 16.39 6.65 -4.49
C ALA A 76 17.37 7.83 -4.64
N ALA A 77 18.61 7.70 -4.14
CA ALA A 77 19.66 8.70 -4.33
C ALA A 77 20.02 8.85 -5.82
N GLY A 78 20.22 7.75 -6.55
CA GLY A 78 20.54 7.77 -7.98
C GLY A 78 19.43 8.38 -8.84
N LEU A 79 18.18 8.01 -8.58
CA LEU A 79 17.01 8.59 -9.27
C LEU A 79 16.84 10.08 -8.94
N SER A 80 17.07 10.47 -7.68
CA SER A 80 17.01 11.86 -7.26
C SER A 80 18.09 12.70 -7.92
N HIS A 81 19.32 12.18 -8.04
CA HIS A 81 20.41 12.83 -8.75
C HIS A 81 20.11 12.99 -10.25
N ALA A 82 19.62 11.92 -10.90
CA ALA A 82 19.24 11.98 -12.31
C ALA A 82 18.11 12.99 -12.58
N LEU A 83 17.11 13.05 -11.69
CA LEU A 83 16.02 14.01 -11.80
C LEU A 83 16.48 15.44 -11.51
N ALA A 84 17.35 15.63 -10.51
CA ALA A 84 17.94 16.92 -10.15
C ALA A 84 18.73 17.51 -11.32
N ASP A 85 19.60 16.71 -11.96
CA ASP A 85 20.35 17.09 -13.15
C ASP A 85 19.42 17.49 -14.30
N ALA A 86 18.40 16.66 -14.59
CA ALA A 86 17.43 16.94 -15.66
C ALA A 86 16.59 18.22 -15.42
N ARG A 87 16.46 18.67 -14.17
CA ARG A 87 15.66 19.85 -13.79
C ARG A 87 16.50 21.06 -13.41
N GLY A 88 17.82 20.91 -13.29
CA GLY A 88 18.73 21.96 -12.82
C GLY A 88 18.46 22.39 -11.38
N VAL A 89 18.11 21.44 -10.50
CA VAL A 89 17.85 21.66 -9.06
C VAL A 89 18.78 20.79 -8.21
N ASP A 90 18.73 20.96 -6.90
CA ASP A 90 19.51 20.15 -5.96
C ASP A 90 18.85 18.79 -5.65
N ALA A 91 19.65 17.73 -5.50
CA ALA A 91 19.13 16.38 -5.22
C ALA A 91 18.46 16.28 -3.84
N ALA A 92 18.93 17.02 -2.84
CA ALA A 92 18.29 17.09 -1.53
C ALA A 92 16.93 17.81 -1.61
N GLU A 93 16.76 18.75 -2.53
CA GLU A 93 15.45 19.38 -2.78
C GLU A 93 14.44 18.37 -3.34
N VAL A 94 14.88 17.51 -4.27
CA VAL A 94 14.08 16.41 -4.84
C VAL A 94 13.69 15.39 -3.77
N LEU A 95 14.64 14.96 -2.94
CA LEU A 95 14.37 14.04 -1.82
C LEU A 95 13.41 14.66 -0.80
N GLY A 96 13.59 15.94 -0.46
CA GLY A 96 12.69 16.67 0.43
C GLY A 96 11.27 16.82 -0.15
N ALA A 97 11.14 17.04 -1.46
CA ALA A 97 9.84 17.04 -2.15
C ALA A 97 9.18 15.65 -2.12
N THR A 98 9.97 14.60 -2.29
CA THR A 98 9.52 13.21 -2.24
C THR A 98 8.99 12.87 -0.84
N ALA A 99 9.72 13.20 0.23
CA ALA A 99 9.27 13.00 1.61
C ALA A 99 7.93 13.72 1.89
N ARG A 100 7.77 14.97 1.43
CA ARG A 100 6.50 15.71 1.57
C ARG A 100 5.35 15.03 0.82
N SER A 101 5.61 14.48 -0.36
CA SER A 101 4.61 13.74 -1.15
C SER A 101 4.16 12.45 -0.45
N VAL A 102 5.09 11.72 0.15
CA VAL A 102 4.79 10.49 0.92
C VAL A 102 3.88 10.81 2.10
N VAL A 103 4.20 11.85 2.88
CA VAL A 103 3.39 12.27 4.02
C VAL A 103 1.99 12.72 3.59
N ALA A 104 1.87 13.42 2.46
CA ALA A 104 0.57 13.82 1.92
C ALA A 104 -0.29 12.60 1.55
N HIS A 105 0.28 11.63 0.84
CA HIS A 105 -0.44 10.41 0.46
C HIS A 105 -0.87 9.56 1.66
N ALA A 106 -0.05 9.48 2.70
CA ALA A 106 -0.40 8.77 3.93
C ALA A 106 -1.64 9.37 4.61
N ARG A 107 -1.73 10.72 4.65
CA ARG A 107 -2.88 11.44 5.23
C ARG A 107 -4.14 11.30 4.40
N ASP A 108 -4.01 11.30 3.07
CA ASP A 108 -5.15 11.10 2.18
C ASP A 108 -5.75 9.69 2.35
N GLY A 109 -4.90 8.67 2.58
CA GLY A 109 -5.34 7.31 2.89
C GLY A 109 -6.10 7.22 4.22
N GLU A 110 -5.62 7.89 5.27
CA GLU A 110 -6.27 7.96 6.58
C GLU A 110 -7.66 8.60 6.50
N ALA A 111 -7.77 9.73 5.79
CA ALA A 111 -9.06 10.42 5.60
C ALA A 111 -10.09 9.56 4.84
N LEU A 112 -9.63 8.68 3.94
CA LEU A 112 -10.50 7.75 3.22
C LEU A 112 -10.92 6.57 4.10
N ASP A 113 -10.02 6.02 4.90
CA ASP A 113 -10.34 4.92 5.84
C ASP A 113 -11.35 5.36 6.91
N ASP A 114 -11.15 6.56 7.48
CA ASP A 114 -12.08 7.14 8.46
C ASP A 114 -13.47 7.36 7.86
N ALA A 115 -13.55 7.89 6.63
CA ALA A 115 -14.83 8.06 5.95
C ALA A 115 -15.56 6.73 5.66
N VAL A 116 -14.81 5.66 5.39
CA VAL A 116 -15.37 4.31 5.21
C VAL A 116 -15.84 3.73 6.54
N ARG A 117 -15.07 3.94 7.62
CA ARG A 117 -15.44 3.50 8.98
C ARG A 117 -16.71 4.18 9.47
N ASP A 118 -16.79 5.51 9.32
CA ASP A 118 -17.98 6.29 9.68
C ASP A 118 -19.22 5.80 8.92
N ALA A 119 -19.08 5.55 7.61
CA ALA A 119 -20.19 5.03 6.80
C ALA A 119 -20.63 3.61 7.21
N ALA A 120 -19.70 2.76 7.65
CA ALA A 120 -20.00 1.41 8.13
C ALA A 120 -20.72 1.44 9.50
N ASP A 121 -20.31 2.35 10.39
CA ASP A 121 -20.95 2.55 11.69
C ASP A 121 -22.38 3.09 11.53
N ASP A 122 -22.59 4.04 10.62
CA ASP A 122 -23.92 4.55 10.24
C ASP A 122 -24.83 3.43 9.71
N GLU A 123 -24.32 2.53 8.87
CA GLU A 123 -25.09 1.37 8.36
C GLU A 123 -25.45 0.39 9.49
N LEU A 124 -24.51 0.15 10.41
CA LEU A 124 -24.70 -0.77 11.53
C LEU A 124 -25.72 -0.21 12.55
N GLU A 125 -25.70 1.11 12.78
CA GLU A 125 -26.68 1.81 13.60
C GLU A 125 -28.07 1.81 12.93
N ALA A 126 -28.16 2.04 11.62
CA ALA A 126 -29.41 1.93 10.86
C ALA A 126 -30.02 0.52 10.93
N ARG A 127 -29.19 -0.53 10.87
CA ARG A 127 -29.61 -1.93 11.05
C ARG A 127 -30.09 -2.23 12.46
N ARG A 128 -29.50 -1.60 13.49
CA ARG A 128 -29.92 -1.74 14.89
C ARG A 128 -31.19 -0.97 15.20
N GLY A 129 -31.36 0.23 14.65
CA GLY A 129 -32.54 1.08 14.82
C GLY A 129 -33.77 0.63 14.03
N GLY A 130 -33.59 -0.19 12.98
CA GLY A 130 -34.67 -0.75 12.16
C GLY A 130 -35.41 -1.95 12.76
N ALA A 131 -34.92 -2.52 13.87
CA ALA A 131 -35.61 -3.60 14.59
C ALA A 131 -36.71 -3.02 15.51
N SER A 132 -37.67 -2.30 14.91
CA SER A 132 -38.99 -2.20 15.52
C SER A 132 -39.53 -3.62 15.58
N SER A 133 -39.65 -4.19 16.79
CA SER A 133 -40.28 -5.49 16.99
C SER A 133 -41.59 -5.52 16.19
N PRO A 134 -41.84 -6.54 15.35
CA PRO A 134 -43.17 -6.73 14.83
C PRO A 134 -44.08 -6.90 16.05
N SER A 135 -44.91 -5.90 16.32
CA SER A 135 -45.96 -6.01 17.31
C SER A 135 -46.82 -7.21 16.91
N ASP A 136 -46.91 -8.21 17.80
CA ASP A 136 -47.67 -9.45 17.65
C ASP A 136 -49.21 -9.23 17.66
N ASP A 137 -49.72 -8.17 17.02
CA ASP A 137 -51.14 -7.77 17.09
C ASP A 137 -51.94 -7.94 15.78
N ASP A 138 -51.35 -8.43 14.68
CA ASP A 138 -52.06 -8.59 13.39
C ASP A 138 -52.01 -10.03 12.82
N LEU A 139 -52.47 -11.02 13.59
CA LEU A 139 -52.82 -12.35 13.08
C LEU A 139 -54.34 -12.60 13.20
N GLU A 140 -55.15 -11.74 12.58
CA GLU A 140 -56.57 -12.01 12.35
C GLU A 140 -56.81 -12.56 10.93
N ALA A 141 -57.02 -13.87 10.88
CA ALA A 141 -57.86 -14.64 9.96
C ALA A 141 -58.00 -14.19 8.48
N ALA A 142 -57.40 -14.97 7.56
CA ALA A 142 -57.93 -15.11 6.20
C ALA A 142 -57.59 -16.47 5.54
N ASP A 143 -58.57 -17.39 5.63
CA ASP A 143 -59.11 -18.31 4.62
C ASP A 143 -58.18 -19.12 3.66
N PRO A 144 -58.10 -20.47 3.80
CA PRO A 144 -57.32 -21.32 2.92
C PRO A 144 -58.16 -21.95 1.79
N ARG A 145 -58.70 -21.17 0.84
CA ARG A 145 -59.38 -21.74 -0.36
C ARG A 145 -59.27 -20.88 -1.63
N ARG A 146 -58.15 -21.01 -2.35
CA ARG A 146 -57.99 -20.82 -3.82
C ARG A 146 -56.53 -21.20 -4.13
N GLY A 147 -56.18 -22.27 -4.85
CA GLY A 147 -56.72 -22.74 -6.12
C GLY A 147 -55.93 -22.11 -7.27
N THR A 148 -55.31 -22.95 -8.12
CA THR A 148 -54.77 -22.72 -9.50
C THR A 148 -53.24 -22.60 -9.65
N LEU A 149 -52.58 -23.70 -10.06
CA LEU A 149 -51.34 -23.76 -10.89
C LEU A 149 -51.70 -23.37 -12.35
N PRO A 150 -50.81 -23.05 -13.34
CA PRO A 150 -49.43 -23.55 -13.52
C PRO A 150 -48.41 -22.64 -14.29
N ALA A 151 -47.22 -23.21 -14.57
CA ALA A 151 -46.40 -23.10 -15.80
C ALA A 151 -45.31 -22.00 -15.97
N GLY A 152 -44.21 -22.42 -16.64
CA GLY A 152 -43.19 -21.60 -17.31
C GLY A 152 -41.82 -21.62 -16.61
N GLU A 153 -40.85 -22.49 -16.89
CA GLU A 153 -40.13 -22.75 -18.15
C GLU A 153 -39.10 -21.65 -18.52
N ALA A 154 -37.82 -22.02 -18.38
CA ALA A 154 -36.62 -21.69 -19.18
C ALA A 154 -36.17 -20.24 -19.45
N ASP A 155 -34.92 -19.96 -19.09
CA ASP A 155 -33.84 -19.38 -19.93
C ASP A 155 -32.55 -19.53 -19.07
N ARG A 156 -31.54 -20.37 -19.34
CA ARG A 156 -30.64 -20.54 -20.49
C ARG A 156 -30.15 -19.23 -21.11
N ARG A 157 -28.84 -19.25 -21.39
CA ARG A 157 -28.02 -18.35 -22.20
C ARG A 157 -27.28 -17.27 -21.41
N ASP A 158 -26.04 -16.93 -21.71
CA ASP A 158 -24.97 -17.51 -22.53
C ASP A 158 -23.78 -16.54 -22.37
N LEU A 159 -22.57 -17.09 -22.50
CA LEU A 159 -21.43 -16.55 -23.24
C LEU A 159 -20.99 -15.09 -23.03
N HIS A 160 -19.70 -14.91 -22.77
CA HIS A 160 -18.71 -14.03 -23.44
C HIS A 160 -17.39 -14.36 -22.72
N ASP A 161 -16.34 -15.02 -23.22
CA ASP A 161 -15.74 -15.25 -24.54
C ASP A 161 -15.60 -14.02 -25.45
N ALA A 162 -14.52 -13.29 -25.21
CA ALA A 162 -13.74 -12.51 -26.16
C ALA A 162 -12.42 -12.25 -25.43
N GLY A 163 -11.31 -12.90 -25.79
CA GLY A 163 -10.47 -12.48 -26.91
C GLY A 163 -9.41 -11.49 -26.39
N ASP A 164 -8.26 -11.25 -26.99
CA ASP A 164 -7.64 -11.73 -28.20
C ASP A 164 -6.37 -10.86 -28.35
N GLN A 165 -5.33 -11.42 -28.96
CA GLN A 165 -4.26 -10.72 -29.67
C GLN A 165 -3.21 -9.83 -28.95
N GLY A 166 -1.95 -10.08 -29.33
CA GLY A 166 -0.95 -9.02 -29.50
C GLY A 166 0.46 -9.35 -29.01
N GLN A 167 1.12 -10.38 -29.54
CA GLN A 167 2.29 -10.20 -30.42
C GLN A 167 3.01 -8.85 -30.28
N ARG A 168 4.25 -8.83 -29.74
CA ARG A 168 5.39 -8.09 -30.32
C ARG A 168 6.71 -8.78 -30.02
N SER A 169 7.24 -9.39 -31.08
CA SER A 169 8.65 -9.71 -31.29
C SER A 169 9.51 -8.45 -31.33
N SER A 170 10.79 -8.57 -30.95
CA SER A 170 12.00 -7.93 -31.54
C SER A 170 13.16 -8.22 -30.57
N GLY A 171 14.16 -9.03 -30.91
CA GLY A 171 15.30 -8.63 -31.75
C GLY A 171 16.42 -8.12 -30.82
N SER A 172 17.38 -8.96 -30.39
CA SER A 172 18.64 -9.23 -31.09
C SER A 172 19.49 -7.98 -31.32
N GLU A 173 20.42 -7.68 -30.40
CA GLU A 173 21.67 -7.01 -30.74
C GLU A 173 22.84 -7.70 -30.01
N ARG A 174 23.60 -8.47 -30.80
CA ARG A 174 24.99 -8.81 -30.56
C ARG A 174 25.83 -7.67 -31.12
N GLN A 175 26.93 -7.27 -30.47
CA GLN A 175 28.29 -7.24 -31.05
C GLN A 175 29.26 -6.27 -30.34
N HIS A 176 30.49 -6.78 -30.16
CA HIS A 176 31.82 -6.14 -30.29
C HIS A 176 32.17 -4.92 -29.40
N GLY A 177 33.37 -4.79 -28.82
CA GLY A 177 34.66 -5.50 -28.93
C GLY A 177 35.51 -5.11 -27.68
N GLU A 178 36.39 -5.96 -27.16
CA GLU A 178 37.77 -6.21 -27.63
C GLU A 178 38.64 -4.95 -27.82
N GLY A 179 39.75 -4.93 -27.07
CA GLY A 179 40.85 -3.95 -27.08
C GLY A 179 41.34 -3.75 -25.64
N ASP A 180 42.12 -4.65 -25.04
CA ASP A 180 43.50 -5.06 -25.32
C ASP A 180 44.54 -3.91 -25.42
N SER A 181 45.04 -3.54 -24.23
CA SER A 181 46.46 -3.31 -23.88
C SER A 181 47.21 -2.08 -24.47
N PRO A 182 48.51 -1.88 -24.15
CA PRO A 182 48.99 -1.19 -22.94
C PRO A 182 50.02 -0.08 -23.28
N ARG A 183 50.42 0.75 -22.30
CA ARG A 183 51.76 1.35 -22.22
C ARG A 183 52.18 1.62 -20.78
#